data_AF-A0A7C5A650-F1
#
_entry.id   AF-A0A7C5A650-F1
#
_cell.length_a   1.000
_cell.length_b   1.000
_cell.length_c   1.000
_cell.angle_alpha   90.00
_cell.angle_beta   90.00
_cell.angle_gamma   90.00
#
_symmetry.space_group_name_H-M   'P 1'
#
loop_
_entity.id
_entity.type
_entity.pdbx_description
1 polymer ?
#
loop_
_entity_poly.entity_id
_entity_poly.type
_entity_poly.pdbx_seq_one_letter_code
_entity_poly.pdbx_strand_id
1 'polypeptide(L)'
;MDMDEQISFITERLSKNVSPDDIIIELCQQGGISWPEAEMLVEQVQAEQQHEIARRQYPLLALLSLTTFLAGLVIVAYAVYDLLEHVDLYLQTGPVHLSVVLILWYLIQSAPVLLLLLLSGAAMVIGSYRGVRRLIEMLRCA
;
A
#
# COMPACT_ATOMS: atom_id res chain seq x y z
N MET A 1 3.64 0.84 40.47
CA MET A 1 2.66 0.61 39.40
C MET A 1 2.30 -0.86 39.43
N ASP A 2 1.01 -1.19 39.51
CA ASP A 2 0.57 -2.58 39.54
C ASP A 2 0.72 -3.25 38.15
N MET A 3 0.70 -4.59 38.08
CA MET A 3 0.94 -5.31 36.82
C MET A 3 -0.10 -4.97 35.74
N ASP A 4 -1.37 -4.85 36.12
CA ASP A 4 -2.47 -4.47 35.22
C ASP A 4 -2.32 -3.03 34.69
N GLU A 5 -1.77 -2.14 35.52
CA GLU A 5 -1.52 -0.74 35.17
C GLU A 5 -0.38 -0.63 34.15
N GLN A 6 0.68 -1.44 34.30
CA GLN A 6 1.78 -1.57 33.34
C GLN A 6 1.30 -2.06 31.97
N ILE A 7 0.46 -3.10 31.96
CA ILE A 7 -0.12 -3.62 30.72
C ILE A 7 -0.95 -2.53 30.03
N SER A 8 -1.88 -1.90 30.74
CA SER A 8 -2.73 -0.84 30.16
C SER A 8 -1.94 0.33 29.57
N PHE A 9 -0.84 0.73 30.24
CA PHE A 9 0.06 1.77 29.78
C PHE A 9 0.78 1.39 28.48
N ILE A 10 1.33 0.17 28.41
CA ILE A 10 1.97 -0.37 27.20
C ILE A 10 0.96 -0.42 26.04
N THR A 11 -0.24 -0.91 26.33
CA THR A 11 -1.35 -1.01 25.36
C THR A 11 -1.68 0.36 24.76
N GLU A 12 -1.84 1.38 25.60
CA GLU A 12 -2.14 2.73 25.15
C GLU A 12 -1.00 3.33 24.30
N ARG A 13 0.27 3.12 24.71
CA ARG A 13 1.42 3.65 23.99
C ARG A 13 1.68 2.95 22.65
N LEU A 14 1.50 1.63 22.59
CA LEU A 14 1.55 0.86 21.35
C LEU A 14 0.42 1.30 20.38
N SER A 15 -0.77 1.60 20.90
CA SER A 15 -1.88 2.13 20.07
C SER A 15 -1.56 3.49 19.44
N LYS A 16 -0.69 4.29 20.06
CA LYS A 16 -0.21 5.60 19.59
C LYS A 16 1.02 5.51 18.68
N ASN A 17 1.46 4.31 18.30
CA ASN A 17 2.63 4.07 17.43
C ASN A 17 3.95 4.63 17.99
N VAL A 18 4.08 4.66 19.33
CA VAL A 18 5.33 5.01 20.02
C VAL A 18 6.31 3.85 19.89
N SER A 19 7.60 4.16 19.77
CA SER A 19 8.61 3.12 19.61
C SER A 19 8.69 2.23 20.87
N PRO A 20 8.86 0.91 20.74
CA PRO A 20 8.96 0.01 21.89
C PRO A 20 10.14 0.38 22.81
N ASP A 21 11.24 0.88 22.26
CA ASP A 21 12.39 1.35 23.04
C ASP A 21 12.02 2.53 23.96
N ASP A 22 11.22 3.49 23.47
CA ASP A 22 10.75 4.61 24.29
C ASP A 22 9.79 4.14 25.40
N ILE A 23 8.98 3.12 25.12
CA ILE A 23 8.06 2.52 26.10
C ILE A 23 8.85 1.80 27.20
N ILE A 24 9.90 1.05 26.84
CA ILE A 24 10.79 0.36 27.80
C ILE A 24 11.49 1.38 28.71
N ILE A 25 11.99 2.50 28.15
CA ILE A 25 12.61 3.57 28.93
C ILE A 25 11.61 4.18 29.92
N GLU A 26 10.37 4.48 29.50
CA GLU A 26 9.34 5.01 30.39
C GLU A 26 8.92 4.00 31.47
N LEU A 27 8.85 2.70 31.16
CA LEU A 27 8.58 1.64 32.13
C LEU A 27 9.70 1.50 33.17
N CYS A 28 10.95 1.59 32.74
CA CYS A 28 12.09 1.59 33.66
C CYS A 28 12.08 2.83 34.57
N GLN A 29 11.72 4.00 34.04
CA GLN A 29 11.72 5.27 34.78
C GLN A 29 10.51 5.46 35.71
N GLN A 30 9.31 5.09 35.26
CA GLN A 30 8.05 5.33 35.99
C GLN A 30 7.57 4.08 36.73
N GLY A 31 7.78 2.90 36.15
CA GLY A 31 7.38 1.61 36.72
C GLY A 31 8.40 1.03 37.71
N GLY A 32 9.67 1.47 37.64
CA GLY A 32 10.74 1.00 38.53
C GLY A 32 11.17 -0.45 38.28
N ILE A 33 10.78 -1.02 37.15
CA ILE A 33 11.15 -2.38 36.72
C ILE A 33 12.49 -2.37 35.98
N SER A 34 13.20 -3.50 36.03
CA SER A 34 14.49 -3.62 35.38
C SER A 34 14.33 -3.72 33.86
N TRP A 35 15.30 -3.20 33.11
CA TRP A 35 15.31 -3.23 31.63
C TRP A 35 14.93 -4.61 31.04
N PRO A 36 15.53 -5.74 31.45
CA PRO A 36 15.18 -7.04 30.88
C PRO A 36 13.75 -7.51 31.23
N GLU A 37 13.18 -7.02 32.33
CA GLU A 37 11.81 -7.33 32.76
C GLU A 37 10.80 -6.49 31.98
N ALA A 38 11.10 -5.22 31.74
CA ALA A 38 10.33 -4.31 30.89
C ALA A 38 10.34 -4.76 29.41
N GLU A 39 11.49 -5.23 28.92
CA GLU A 39 11.63 -5.75 27.56
C GLU A 39 10.74 -6.97 27.34
N MET A 40 10.76 -7.95 28.25
CA MET A 40 9.84 -9.10 28.19
C MET A 40 8.38 -8.68 28.24
N LEU A 41 8.01 -7.74 29.12
CA LEU A 41 6.62 -7.31 29.25
C LEU A 41 6.12 -6.60 27.99
N VAL A 42 6.95 -5.73 27.41
CA VAL A 42 6.64 -5.02 26.16
C VAL A 42 6.57 -6.02 25.00
N GLU A 43 7.50 -6.97 24.90
CA GLU A 43 7.50 -8.00 23.86
C GLU A 43 6.26 -8.90 23.95
N GLN A 44 5.84 -9.27 25.16
CA GLN A 44 4.66 -10.09 25.41
C GLN A 44 3.36 -9.34 25.05
N VAL A 45 3.22 -8.09 25.50
CA VAL A 45 2.06 -7.26 25.15
C VAL A 45 2.06 -6.93 23.66
N GLN A 46 3.22 -6.72 23.03
CA GLN A 46 3.33 -6.46 21.60
C GLN A 46 2.96 -7.72 20.79
N ALA A 47 3.34 -8.91 21.23
CA ALA A 47 2.92 -10.18 20.63
C ALA A 47 1.40 -10.40 20.74
N GLU A 48 0.79 -10.01 21.86
CA GLU A 48 -0.64 -10.18 22.12
C GLU A 48 -1.50 -9.12 21.41
N GLN A 49 -0.99 -7.89 21.30
CA GLN A 49 -1.61 -6.74 20.61
C GLN A 49 -1.36 -6.71 19.09
N GLN A 50 -0.41 -7.48 18.55
CA GLN A 50 -0.17 -7.57 17.10
C GLN A 50 -1.46 -7.90 16.32
N HIS A 51 -2.35 -8.70 16.92
CA HIS A 51 -3.66 -9.01 16.36
C HIS A 51 -4.59 -7.78 16.21
N GLU A 52 -4.51 -6.82 17.11
CA GLU A 52 -5.36 -5.62 17.11
C GLU A 52 -4.81 -4.53 16.17
N ILE A 53 -3.48 -4.43 16.06
CA ILE A 53 -2.78 -3.53 15.13
C ILE A 53 -3.02 -3.97 13.68
N ALA A 54 -2.96 -5.28 13.40
CA ALA A 54 -3.30 -5.81 12.09
C ALA A 54 -4.74 -5.45 11.70
N ARG A 55 -5.68 -5.50 12.67
CA ARG A 55 -7.11 -5.27 12.45
C ARG A 55 -7.45 -3.86 11.93
N ARG A 56 -6.68 -2.84 12.34
CA ARG A 56 -6.88 -1.44 11.89
C ARG A 56 -6.23 -1.12 10.54
N GLN A 57 -5.22 -1.87 10.11
CA GLN A 57 -4.53 -1.63 8.84
C GLN A 57 -5.24 -2.29 7.63
N TYR A 58 -6.02 -3.37 7.85
CA TYR A 58 -6.75 -4.08 6.79
C TYR A 58 -7.68 -3.23 5.91
N PRO A 59 -8.54 -2.34 6.45
CA PRO A 59 -9.47 -1.60 5.60
C PRO A 59 -8.77 -0.55 4.74
N LEU A 60 -7.70 0.07 5.24
CA LEU A 60 -6.92 1.05 4.47
C LEU A 60 -6.17 0.39 3.32
N LEU A 61 -5.53 -0.75 3.55
CA LEU A 61 -4.84 -1.51 2.50
C LEU A 61 -5.81 -2.03 1.42
N ALA A 62 -7.00 -2.50 1.82
CA ALA A 62 -8.03 -2.94 0.89
C ALA A 62 -8.58 -1.77 0.04
N LEU A 63 -8.84 -0.62 0.67
CA LEU A 63 -9.28 0.59 -0.02
C LEU A 63 -8.22 1.07 -1.02
N LEU A 64 -6.95 1.03 -0.62
CA LEU A 64 -5.84 1.46 -1.47
C LEU A 64 -5.66 0.52 -2.67
N SER A 65 -5.81 -0.80 -2.47
CA SER A 65 -5.82 -1.77 -3.57
C SER A 65 -6.98 -1.54 -4.54
N LEU A 66 -8.20 -1.34 -4.02
CA LEU A 66 -9.40 -1.13 -4.83
C LEU A 66 -9.32 0.18 -5.64
N THR A 67 -8.90 1.27 -5.01
CA THR A 67 -8.74 2.58 -5.67
C THR A 67 -7.67 2.53 -6.73
N THR A 68 -6.55 1.84 -6.46
CA THR A 68 -5.48 1.64 -7.44
C THR A 68 -5.93 0.83 -8.64
N PHE A 69 -6.70 -0.24 -8.40
CA PHE A 69 -7.26 -1.07 -9.47
C PHE A 69 -8.24 -0.29 -10.35
N LEU A 70 -9.14 0.48 -9.74
CA LEU A 70 -10.08 1.35 -10.45
C LEU A 70 -9.37 2.44 -11.25
N ALA A 71 -8.31 3.04 -10.69
CA ALA A 71 -7.51 4.04 -11.38
C ALA A 71 -6.88 3.46 -12.66
N GLY A 72 -6.31 2.26 -12.58
CA GLY A 72 -5.77 1.55 -13.74
C GLY A 72 -6.83 1.29 -14.81
N LEU A 73 -8.03 0.85 -14.41
CA LEU A 73 -9.14 0.58 -15.33
C LEU A 73 -9.59 1.84 -16.09
N VAL A 74 -9.71 2.97 -15.38
CA VAL A 74 -10.10 4.26 -15.97
C VAL A 74 -9.06 4.71 -17.00
N ILE A 75 -7.77 4.57 -16.68
CA ILE A 75 -6.70 4.97 -17.60
C ILE A 75 -6.73 4.12 -18.87
N VAL A 76 -6.92 2.81 -18.76
CA VAL A 76 -7.03 1.92 -19.93
C VAL A 76 -8.25 2.29 -20.77
N ALA A 77 -9.41 2.49 -20.15
CA ALA A 77 -10.63 2.86 -20.85
C ALA A 77 -10.47 4.20 -21.60
N TYR A 78 -9.84 5.19 -20.95
CA TYR A 78 -9.56 6.49 -21.56
C TYR A 78 -8.61 6.37 -22.75
N ALA A 79 -7.53 5.61 -22.63
CA ALA A 79 -6.58 5.40 -23.71
C ALA A 79 -7.22 4.70 -24.93
N VAL A 80 -8.10 3.71 -24.69
CA VAL A 80 -8.85 3.04 -25.78
C VAL A 80 -9.82 4.01 -26.44
N TYR A 81 -10.55 4.80 -25.65
CA TYR A 81 -11.50 5.78 -26.19
C TYR A 81 -10.79 6.84 -27.05
N ASP A 82 -9.70 7.41 -26.54
CA ASP A 82 -8.90 8.41 -27.26
C ASP A 82 -8.33 7.86 -28.57
N LEU A 83 -7.87 6.59 -28.57
CA LEU A 83 -7.38 5.91 -29.77
C LEU A 83 -8.50 5.72 -30.79
N LEU A 84 -9.69 5.28 -30.37
CA LEU A 84 -10.82 5.04 -31.26
C LEU A 84 -11.32 6.33 -31.90
N GLU A 85 -11.43 7.41 -31.12
CA GLU A 85 -11.86 8.72 -31.62
C GLU A 85 -10.87 9.26 -32.67
N HIS A 86 -9.57 9.19 -32.40
CA HIS A 86 -8.56 9.63 -33.36
C HIS A 86 -8.51 8.74 -34.61
N VAL A 87 -8.61 7.40 -34.47
CA VAL A 87 -8.59 6.48 -35.62
C VAL A 87 -9.80 6.71 -36.53
N ASP A 88 -11.01 6.89 -35.98
CA ASP A 88 -12.21 7.14 -36.79
C ASP A 88 -12.13 8.48 -37.53
N LEU A 89 -11.63 9.52 -36.85
CA LEU A 89 -11.43 10.85 -37.43
C LEU A 89 -10.38 10.82 -38.57
N TYR A 90 -9.28 10.07 -38.42
CA TYR A 90 -8.25 9.91 -39.45
C TYR A 90 -8.65 9.05 -40.64
N LEU A 91 -9.58 8.10 -40.47
CA LEU A 91 -10.11 7.27 -41.56
C LEU A 91 -11.11 8.04 -42.44
N GLN A 92 -11.87 9.01 -41.88
CA GLN A 92 -12.84 9.79 -42.64
C GLN A 92 -12.26 11.00 -43.40
N THR A 93 -11.15 11.60 -42.93
CA THR A 93 -10.77 12.97 -43.37
C THR A 93 -9.48 13.09 -44.21
N GLY A 94 -8.65 12.05 -44.33
CA GLY A 94 -7.30 12.19 -44.90
C GLY A 94 -6.87 11.12 -45.93
N PRO A 95 -5.93 11.43 -46.84
CA PRO A 95 -5.23 10.44 -47.65
C PRO A 95 -4.48 9.45 -46.74
N VAL A 96 -4.70 8.15 -46.94
CA VAL A 96 -4.17 7.04 -46.11
C VAL A 96 -2.67 7.12 -45.79
N HIS A 97 -1.86 7.76 -46.64
CA HIS A 97 -0.42 7.90 -46.41
C HIS A 97 -0.06 8.93 -45.33
N LEU A 98 -0.84 10.01 -45.19
CA LEU A 98 -0.63 11.03 -44.15
C LEU A 98 -1.15 10.55 -42.79
N SER A 99 -2.25 9.80 -42.78
CA SER A 99 -2.85 9.23 -41.57
C SER A 99 -1.88 8.28 -40.86
N VAL A 100 -1.17 7.42 -41.61
CA VAL A 100 -0.20 6.47 -41.03
C VAL A 100 0.98 7.18 -40.38
N VAL A 101 1.48 8.27 -40.99
CA VAL A 101 2.60 9.06 -40.44
C VAL A 101 2.19 9.75 -39.13
N LEU A 102 0.98 10.32 -39.06
CA LEU A 102 0.47 10.96 -37.84
C LEU A 102 0.23 9.95 -36.71
N ILE A 103 -0.29 8.76 -37.03
CA ILE A 103 -0.46 7.67 -36.05
C ILE A 103 0.90 7.21 -35.51
N LEU A 104 1.90 7.03 -36.38
CA LEU A 104 3.26 6.66 -35.95
C LEU A 104 3.91 7.75 -35.09
N TRP A 105 3.72 9.02 -35.45
CA TRP A 105 4.20 10.15 -34.65
C TRP A 105 3.55 10.19 -33.26
N TYR A 106 2.22 9.99 -33.20
CA TYR A 106 1.47 9.92 -31.95
C TYR A 106 1.93 8.76 -31.07
N LEU A 107 2.16 7.58 -31.65
CA LEU A 107 2.69 6.41 -30.95
C LEU A 107 4.09 6.65 -30.36
N ILE A 108 4.99 7.30 -31.12
CA ILE A 108 6.33 7.63 -30.64
C ILE A 108 6.28 8.63 -29.47
N GLN A 109 5.39 9.62 -29.55
CA GLN A 109 5.26 10.63 -28.50
C GLN A 109 4.55 10.12 -27.24
N SER A 110 3.58 9.22 -27.39
CA SER A 110 2.83 8.62 -26.27
C SER A 110 3.56 7.42 -25.63
N ALA A 111 4.45 6.75 -26.37
CA ALA A 111 5.25 5.62 -25.88
C ALA A 111 5.91 5.85 -24.50
N PRO A 112 6.63 6.95 -24.22
CA PRO A 112 7.26 7.14 -22.90
C PRO A 112 6.25 7.27 -21.76
N VAL A 113 5.11 7.92 -21.99
CA VAL A 113 4.02 8.03 -21.01
C VAL A 113 3.42 6.65 -20.75
N LEU A 114 3.19 5.88 -21.80
CA LEU A 114 2.64 4.54 -21.73
C LEU A 114 3.58 3.57 -21.00
N LEU A 115 4.89 3.71 -21.19
CA LEU A 115 5.92 2.92 -20.51
C LEU A 115 6.00 3.24 -19.01
N LEU A 116 5.96 4.53 -18.64
CA LEU A 116 5.86 4.95 -17.24
C LEU A 116 4.58 4.42 -16.57
N LEU A 117 3.46 4.47 -17.30
CA LEU A 117 2.19 3.98 -16.79
C LEU A 117 2.20 2.47 -16.59
N LEU A 118 2.77 1.70 -17.53
CA LEU A 118 3.00 0.27 -17.41
C LEU A 118 3.90 -0.07 -16.22
N LEU A 119 5.01 0.65 -16.03
CA LEU A 119 5.90 0.46 -14.89
C LEU A 119 5.19 0.75 -13.56
N SER A 120 4.40 1.82 -13.50
CA SER A 120 3.61 2.16 -12.31
C SER A 120 2.56 1.10 -12.01
N GLY A 121 1.82 0.62 -13.03
CA GLY A 121 0.84 -0.45 -12.89
C GLY A 121 1.47 -1.76 -12.46
N ALA A 122 2.62 -2.13 -13.04
CA ALA A 122 3.37 -3.32 -12.64
C ALA A 122 3.86 -3.22 -11.18
N ALA A 123 4.41 -2.06 -10.79
CA ALA A 123 4.81 -1.81 -9.41
C ALA A 123 3.63 -1.93 -8.43
N MET A 124 2.46 -1.42 -8.81
CA MET A 124 1.23 -1.53 -8.03
C MET A 124 0.72 -2.98 -7.89
N VAL A 125 0.74 -3.76 -8.97
CA VAL A 125 0.36 -5.20 -8.94
C VAL A 125 1.33 -6.01 -8.09
N ILE A 126 2.63 -5.78 -8.24
CA ILE A 126 3.67 -6.44 -7.45
C ILE A 126 3.54 -6.06 -5.97
N GLY A 127 3.27 -4.78 -5.68
CA GLY A 127 2.99 -4.30 -4.33
C GLY A 127 1.76 -4.98 -3.72
N SER A 128 0.67 -5.08 -4.47
CA SER A 128 -0.56 -5.76 -4.04
C SER A 128 -0.35 -7.24 -3.79
N TYR A 129 0.38 -7.94 -4.68
CA TYR A 129 0.68 -9.37 -4.53
C TYR A 129 1.56 -9.64 -3.30
N ARG A 130 2.60 -8.83 -3.06
CA ARG A 130 3.44 -8.95 -1.87
C ARG A 130 2.69 -8.63 -0.58
N GLY A 131 1.80 -7.64 -0.62
CA GLY A 131 0.91 -7.31 0.49
C GLY A 131 0.01 -8.50 0.86
N VAL A 132 -0.67 -9.08 -0.12
CA VAL A 132 -1.57 -10.25 0.07
C VAL A 132 -0.80 -11.49 0.52
N ARG A 133 0.40 -11.73 -0.01
CA ARG A 133 1.18 -12.91 0.38
C ARG A 133 1.63 -12.86 1.86
N ARG A 134 2.07 -11.69 2.33
CA ARG A 134 2.36 -11.50 3.77
C ARG A 134 1.12 -11.69 4.63
N LEU A 135 -0.04 -11.30 4.09
CA LEU A 135 -1.36 -11.47 4.71
C LEU A 135 -1.73 -12.96 4.90
N ILE A 136 -1.50 -13.78 3.87
CA ILE A 136 -1.75 -15.23 3.91
C ILE A 136 -0.77 -15.95 4.84
N GLU A 137 0.50 -15.52 4.88
CA GLU A 137 1.50 -16.07 5.79
C GLU A 137 1.14 -15.79 7.25
N MET A 138 0.67 -14.58 7.57
CA MET A 138 0.20 -14.25 8.93
C MET A 138 -1.06 -15.04 9.34
N LEU A 139 -2.00 -15.30 8.42
CA LEU A 139 -3.20 -16.11 8.69
C LEU A 139 -2.93 -17.62 8.82
N ARG A 140 -1.78 -18.10 8.32
CA ARG A 140 -1.38 -19.51 8.47
C ARG A 140 -0.68 -19.81 9.80
N CYS A 141 -0.21 -18.77 10.49
CA CYS A 141 0.48 -18.89 11.77
C CYS A 141 -0.40 -18.54 12.98
N ALA A 142 -1.65 -18.13 12.74
CA ALA A 142 -2.72 -18.01 13.74
C ALA A 142 -3.57 -19.28 13.76
#